data_AF-A0A3N0GKJ6-F1
#
_entry.id   AF-A0A3N0GKJ6-F1
#
_cell.length_a   1.000
_cell.length_b   1.000
_cell.length_c   1.000
_cell.angle_alpha   90.00
_cell.angle_beta   90.00
_cell.angle_gamma   90.00
#
_symmetry.space_group_name_H-M   'P 1'
#
loop_
_entity.id
_entity.type
_entity.pdbx_description
1 polymer ?
#
loop_
_entity_poly.entity_id
_entity_poly.type
_entity_poly.pdbx_seq_one_letter_code
_entity_poly.pdbx_strand_id
1 'polypeptide(L)'
;MTMMTISEPSPDVDPRHVFLDATAVMARYGWGKTKGYQNLKDRDLVPPPVMVRPDRWRLDQLLSWEERRIALAEAATTTLVESRRGPALVDALPSPKRVPRRSA
;
A
#
# COMPACT_ATOMS: atom_id res chain seq x y z
N MET A 1 -24.68 -13.74 4.09
CA MET A 1 -23.38 -13.23 4.56
C MET A 1 -22.32 -13.83 3.65
N THR A 2 -21.99 -13.14 2.56
CA THR A 2 -21.19 -13.70 1.46
C THR A 2 -19.71 -13.60 1.83
N MET A 3 -19.04 -14.73 2.03
CA MET A 3 -17.60 -14.79 2.25
C MET A 3 -16.89 -14.53 0.92
N MET A 4 -16.09 -13.46 0.87
CA MET A 4 -15.13 -13.24 -0.22
C MET A 4 -14.05 -14.33 -0.13
N THR A 5 -14.06 -15.27 -1.07
CA THR A 5 -12.96 -16.22 -1.27
C THR A 5 -11.75 -15.44 -1.77
N ILE A 6 -10.80 -15.18 -0.89
CA ILE A 6 -9.45 -14.75 -1.25
C ILE A 6 -8.85 -15.89 -2.08
N SER A 7 -8.56 -15.63 -3.36
CA SER A 7 -7.87 -16.57 -4.23
C SER A 7 -6.50 -16.89 -3.63
N GLU A 8 -6.36 -18.08 -3.04
CA GLU A 8 -5.06 -18.64 -2.65
C GLU A 8 -4.21 -18.79 -3.92
N PRO A 9 -2.98 -18.22 -3.97
CA PRO A 9 -2.06 -18.50 -5.05
C PRO A 9 -1.60 -19.95 -4.91
N SER A 10 -1.73 -20.72 -5.99
CA SER A 10 -1.32 -22.13 -6.07
C SER A 10 0.13 -22.31 -5.55
N PRO A 11 0.38 -23.20 -4.58
CA PRO A 11 1.66 -23.26 -3.86
C PRO A 11 2.84 -23.84 -4.65
N ASP A 12 2.65 -24.23 -5.91
CA ASP A 12 3.64 -24.97 -6.69
C ASP A 12 4.46 -24.10 -7.67
N VAL A 13 4.15 -22.80 -7.77
CA VAL A 13 4.89 -21.88 -8.63
C VAL A 13 5.78 -21.02 -7.76
N ASP A 14 7.06 -21.40 -7.64
CA ASP A 14 8.05 -20.58 -6.94
C ASP A 14 8.04 -19.16 -7.55
N PRO A 15 7.63 -18.12 -6.79
CA PRO A 15 7.48 -16.75 -7.29
C PRO A 15 8.82 -16.17 -7.79
N ARG A 16 9.95 -16.80 -7.43
CA ARG A 16 11.28 -16.45 -7.91
C ARG A 16 11.50 -16.80 -9.38
N HIS A 17 10.72 -17.73 -9.93
CA HIS A 17 10.77 -18.18 -11.32
C HIS A 17 9.63 -17.61 -12.17
N VAL A 18 8.73 -16.83 -11.57
CA VAL A 18 7.66 -16.14 -12.30
C VAL A 18 8.18 -14.81 -12.83
N PHE A 19 8.32 -14.75 -14.16
CA PHE A 19 8.67 -13.54 -14.87
C PHE A 19 7.42 -12.97 -15.53
N LEU A 20 7.09 -11.74 -15.17
CA LEU A 20 6.01 -10.96 -15.75
C LEU A 20 6.55 -10.05 -16.84
N ASP A 21 5.85 -10.01 -17.95
CA ASP A 21 6.03 -9.01 -19.01
C ASP A 21 5.30 -7.71 -18.64
N ALA A 22 5.59 -6.63 -19.37
CA ALA A 22 4.99 -5.32 -19.14
C ALA A 22 3.46 -5.36 -19.05
N THR A 23 2.80 -6.19 -19.88
CA THR A 23 1.33 -6.30 -19.90
C THR A 23 0.80 -6.93 -18.62
N ALA A 24 1.43 -8.00 -18.14
CA ALA A 24 1.04 -8.65 -16.90
C ALA A 24 1.26 -7.75 -15.68
N VAL A 25 2.36 -6.98 -15.66
CA VAL A 25 2.61 -5.97 -14.61
C VAL A 25 1.51 -4.90 -14.63
N MET A 26 1.19 -4.34 -15.81
CA MET A 26 0.11 -3.36 -15.94
C MET A 26 -1.24 -3.92 -15.50
N ALA A 27 -1.57 -5.17 -15.87
CA ALA A 27 -2.82 -5.81 -15.49
C ALA A 27 -2.94 -5.98 -13.97
N ARG A 28 -1.85 -6.35 -13.29
CA ARG A 28 -1.80 -6.50 -11.83
C ARG A 28 -2.12 -5.21 -11.09
N TYR A 29 -1.56 -4.09 -11.56
CA TYR A 29 -1.80 -2.78 -10.95
C TYR A 29 -3.07 -2.09 -11.47
N GLY A 30 -3.81 -2.71 -12.38
CA GLY A 30 -4.99 -2.11 -13.01
C GLY A 30 -4.65 -0.90 -13.89
N TRP A 31 -3.43 -0.82 -14.41
CA TRP A 31 -2.99 0.27 -15.27
C TRP A 31 -3.45 0.04 -16.70
N GLY A 32 -4.18 1.01 -17.27
CA GLY A 32 -4.50 1.00 -18.70
C GLY A 32 -3.25 1.12 -19.56
N LYS A 33 -3.26 0.56 -20.78
CA LYS A 33 -2.09 0.45 -21.68
C LYS A 33 -1.23 1.72 -21.76
N THR A 34 -1.85 2.86 -22.08
CA THR A 34 -1.13 4.12 -22.30
C THR A 34 -0.45 4.65 -21.04
N LYS A 35 -1.16 4.65 -19.91
CA LYS A 35 -0.65 5.15 -18.63
C LYS A 35 0.28 4.14 -17.98
N GLY A 36 0.04 2.85 -18.18
CA GLY A 36 0.84 1.76 -17.63
C GLY A 36 2.27 1.78 -18.18
N TYR A 37 2.48 2.00 -19.49
CA TYR A 37 3.83 2.17 -20.02
C TYR A 37 4.55 3.41 -19.48
N GLN A 38 3.82 4.49 -19.15
CA GLN A 38 4.41 5.66 -18.51
C GLN A 38 4.81 5.34 -17.06
N ASN A 39 3.94 4.64 -16.32
CA ASN A 39 4.21 4.19 -14.95
C ASN A 39 5.34 3.15 -14.89
N LEU A 40 5.50 2.29 -15.92
CA LEU A 40 6.61 1.33 -16.02
C LEU A 40 7.97 2.01 -16.25
N LYS A 41 7.97 3.22 -16.82
CA LYS A 41 9.19 4.04 -16.95
C LYS A 41 9.53 4.79 -15.67
N ASP A 42 8.56 4.93 -14.77
CA ASP A 42 8.72 5.57 -13.48
C ASP A 42 9.30 4.58 -12.47
N ARG A 43 10.56 4.82 -12.08
CA ARG A 43 11.30 3.96 -11.15
C ARG A 43 10.87 4.13 -9.70
N ASP A 44 10.12 5.17 -9.39
CA ASP A 44 9.50 5.37 -8.07
C ASP A 44 8.18 4.59 -7.95
N LEU A 45 7.59 4.17 -9.07
CA LEU A 45 6.33 3.41 -9.13
C LEU A 45 6.50 1.92 -9.40
N VAL A 46 7.59 1.48 -10.03
CA VAL A 46 7.91 0.06 -10.23
C VAL A 46 9.42 -0.11 -10.19
N PRO A 47 9.94 -1.21 -9.59
CA PRO A 47 11.36 -1.50 -9.69
C PRO A 47 11.80 -1.70 -11.16
N PRO A 48 13.08 -1.44 -11.48
CA PRO A 48 13.59 -1.70 -12.82
C PRO A 48 13.45 -3.19 -13.18
N PRO A 49 13.21 -3.50 -14.47
CA PRO A 49 13.10 -4.88 -14.92
C PRO A 49 14.42 -5.62 -14.68
N VAL A 50 14.32 -6.92 -14.35
CA VAL A 50 15.47 -7.79 -14.12
C VAL A 50 16.18 -8.12 -15.43
N MET A 51 15.41 -8.24 -16.50
CA MET A 51 15.92 -8.43 -17.86
C MET A 51 15.45 -7.26 -18.70
N VAL A 52 16.36 -6.58 -19.39
CA VAL A 52 16.06 -5.34 -20.14
C VAL A 52 15.64 -5.64 -21.59
N ARG A 53 15.90 -6.85 -22.09
CA ARG A 53 15.49 -7.29 -23.44
C ARG A 53 15.27 -8.80 -23.52
N PRO A 54 14.02 -9.28 -23.53
CA PRO A 54 12.78 -8.53 -23.33
C PRO A 54 12.66 -8.00 -21.89
N ASP A 55 11.94 -6.88 -21.71
CA ASP A 55 11.64 -6.31 -20.39
C ASP A 55 10.84 -7.30 -19.55
N ARG A 56 11.46 -7.86 -18.52
CA ARG A 56 10.83 -8.82 -17.60
C ARG A 56 11.06 -8.45 -16.14
N TRP A 57 9.97 -8.47 -15.38
CA TRP A 57 9.96 -8.26 -13.94
C TRP A 57 9.81 -9.60 -13.22
N ARG A 58 10.56 -9.82 -12.15
CA ARG A 58 10.32 -11.00 -11.29
C ARG A 58 9.18 -10.68 -10.33
N LEU A 59 8.24 -11.60 -10.18
CA LEU A 59 7.11 -11.41 -9.27
C LEU A 59 7.59 -11.22 -7.82
N ASP A 60 8.57 -12.00 -7.37
CA ASP A 60 9.23 -11.84 -6.07
C ASP A 60 9.80 -10.43 -5.83
N GLN A 61 10.41 -9.83 -6.86
CA GLN A 61 10.96 -8.48 -6.79
C GLN A 61 9.84 -7.43 -6.68
N LEU A 62 8.75 -7.60 -7.43
CA LEU A 62 7.58 -6.72 -7.34
C LEU A 62 6.94 -6.80 -5.95
N LEU A 63 6.74 -8.00 -5.42
CA LEU A 63 6.18 -8.21 -4.07
C LEU A 63 7.07 -7.59 -2.98
N SER A 64 8.39 -7.84 -3.05
CA SER A 64 9.34 -7.27 -2.10
C SER A 64 9.37 -5.74 -2.16
N TRP A 65 9.17 -5.17 -3.34
CA TRP A 65 9.09 -3.73 -3.53
C TRP A 65 7.77 -3.15 -3.00
N GLU A 66 6.65 -3.82 -3.23
CA GLU A 66 5.33 -3.47 -2.68
C GLU A 66 5.38 -3.44 -1.15
N GLU A 67 5.93 -4.49 -0.54
CA GLU A 67 6.07 -4.61 0.93
C GLU A 67 6.91 -3.47 1.51
N ARG A 68 8.04 -3.12 0.88
CA ARG A 68 8.86 -1.97 1.31
C ARG A 68 8.11 -0.65 1.23
N ARG A 69 7.26 -0.45 0.22
CA ARG A 69 6.45 0.77 0.10
C ARG A 69 5.37 0.84 1.17
N ILE A 70 4.74 -0.28 1.49
CA ILE A 70 3.79 -0.35 2.60
C ILE A 70 4.50 -0.02 3.91
N ALA A 71 5.65 -0.66 4.19
CA ALA A 71 6.43 -0.38 5.39
C ALA A 71 6.87 1.09 5.50
N LEU A 72 7.25 1.72 4.39
CA LEU A 72 7.61 3.14 4.37
C LEU A 72 6.39 4.05 4.62
N ALA A 73 5.23 3.72 4.05
CA ALA A 73 3.99 4.44 4.29
C ALA A 73 3.50 4.28 5.74
N GLU A 74 3.65 3.09 6.31
CA GLU A 74 3.36 2.81 7.71
C GLU A 74 4.29 3.59 8.64
N ALA A 75 5.59 3.60 8.37
CA ALA A 75 6.55 4.39 9.15
C ALA A 75 6.25 5.90 9.09
N ALA A 76 5.88 6.42 7.92
CA ALA A 76 5.46 7.81 7.76
C ALA A 76 4.17 8.08 8.58
N THR A 77 3.21 7.16 8.56
CA THR A 77 1.97 7.27 9.33
C THR A 77 2.25 7.23 10.84
N THR A 78 3.10 6.32 11.31
CA THR A 78 3.52 6.25 12.72
C THR A 78 4.22 7.54 13.15
N THR A 79 5.09 8.10 12.31
CA THR A 79 5.76 9.39 12.59
C THR A 79 4.75 10.54 12.71
N LEU A 80 3.75 10.57 11.84
CA LEU A 80 2.66 11.57 11.90
C LEU A 80 1.78 11.39 13.13
N VAL A 81 1.48 10.14 13.52
CA VAL A 81 0.71 9.83 14.74
C VAL A 81 1.49 10.23 15.99
N GLU A 82 2.80 9.94 16.04
CA GLU A 82 3.66 10.35 17.16
C GLU A 82 3.76 11.88 17.26
N SER A 83 3.89 12.56 16.10
CA SER A 83 3.84 14.02 16.04
C SER A 83 2.50 14.61 16.51
N ARG A 84 1.38 13.87 16.31
CA ARG A 84 0.05 14.25 16.81
C ARG A 84 -0.17 13.90 18.29
N ARG A 85 0.63 13.00 18.87
CA ARG A 85 0.51 12.55 20.28
C ARG A 85 1.21 13.46 21.29
N GLY A 86 1.58 14.68 20.91
CA GLY A 86 2.00 15.72 21.85
C GLY A 86 1.05 15.87 23.05
N PRO A 87 1.51 16.44 24.19
CA PRO A 87 0.87 16.27 25.48
C PRO A 87 -0.58 16.75 25.46
N ALA A 88 -1.47 15.79 25.70
CA ALA A 88 -2.85 15.95 26.15
C ALA A 88 -3.77 16.85 25.32
N LEU A 89 -4.25 16.31 24.19
CA LEU A 89 -5.52 16.77 23.59
C LEU A 89 -6.70 16.68 24.57
N VAL A 90 -6.56 15.90 25.65
CA VAL A 90 -7.48 15.81 26.79
C VAL A 90 -7.41 16.99 27.77
N ASP A 91 -6.30 17.74 27.81
CA ASP A 91 -6.16 18.95 28.64
C ASP A 91 -6.68 20.22 27.93
N ALA A 92 -6.86 20.15 26.61
CA ALA A 92 -7.36 21.26 25.80
C ALA A 92 -8.90 21.34 25.71
N LEU A 93 -9.62 20.37 26.29
CA LEU A 93 -11.08 20.39 26.29
C LEU A 93 -11.58 21.17 27.52
N PRO A 94 -12.33 22.28 27.33
CA PRO A 94 -12.90 23.00 28.45
C PRO A 94 -13.89 22.07 29.20
N SER A 95 -13.72 21.98 30.52
CA SER A 95 -14.60 21.19 31.38
C SER A 95 -16.09 21.48 31.09
N PRO A 96 -16.91 20.45 30.82
CA PRO A 96 -18.31 20.65 30.47
C PRO A 96 -19.03 21.36 31.62
N LYS A 97 -19.56 22.55 31.32
CA LYS A 97 -20.29 23.41 32.25
C LYS A 97 -21.53 22.67 32.73
N ARG A 98 -21.51 22.17 33.97
CA ARG A 98 -22.65 21.49 34.61
C ARG A 98 -23.82 22.46 34.67
N VAL A 99 -24.82 22.28 33.81
CA VAL A 99 -26.08 23.00 33.88
C VAL A 99 -26.91 22.37 35.00
N PRO A 100 -27.30 23.11 36.06
CA PRO A 100 -28.14 22.57 37.11
C PRO A 100 -29.51 22.22 36.53
N ARG A 101 -29.90 20.95 36.67
CA ARG A 101 -31.25 20.46 36.36
C ARG A 101 -32.23 21.19 37.29
N ARG A 102 -33.05 22.07 36.72
CA ARG A 102 -34.17 22.70 37.41
C ARG A 102 -35.30 21.68 37.44
N SER A 103 -35.49 21.05 38.60
CA SER A 103 -36.68 20.24 38.88
C SER A 103 -37.89 21.16 38.98
N ALA A 104 -38.95 20.83 38.23
CA ALA A 104 -40.30 21.38 38.37
C ALA A 104 -41.25 20.21 38.63
#